data_AF-A0A1X7UQD2-F1
#
_entry.id   AF-A0A1X7UQD2-F1
#
_cell.length_a   1.000
_cell.length_b   1.000
_cell.length_c   1.000
_cell.angle_alpha   90.00
_cell.angle_beta   90.00
_cell.angle_gamma   90.00
#
_symmetry.space_group_name_H-M   'P 1'
#
loop_
_entity.id
_entity.type
_entity.pdbx_description
1 polymer ?
#
loop_
_entity_poly.entity_id
_entity_poly.type
_entity_poly.pdbx_seq_one_letter_code
_entity_poly.pdbx_strand_id
1 'polypeptide(L)' 'MGKEATCFVKRIRDGLSLKWNKPCSGVVSWLRARLSFAIIRASILCLCGAQSKWRSVNTPDGATLDYMLH' A
#
# COMPACT_ATOMS: atom_id res chain seq x y z
N MET A 1 -15.34 0.70 7.69
CA MET A 1 -14.38 -0.22 8.33
C MET A 1 -15.16 -1.19 9.20
N GLY A 2 -14.84 -2.48 9.15
CA GLY A 2 -15.50 -3.47 10.00
C GLY A 2 -15.21 -3.27 11.49
N LYS A 3 -15.95 -3.98 12.35
CA LYS A 3 -15.85 -3.88 13.82
C LYS A 3 -14.42 -4.13 14.32
N GLU A 4 -13.76 -5.15 13.77
CA GLU A 4 -12.37 -5.53 14.09
C GLU A 4 -11.35 -4.42 13.76
N ALA A 5 -11.43 -3.86 12.55
CA ALA A 5 -10.56 -2.76 12.14
C ALA A 5 -10.72 -1.53 13.05
N THR A 6 -11.93 -1.30 13.55
CA THR A 6 -12.22 -0.18 14.45
C THR A 6 -11.62 -0.41 15.84
N CYS A 7 -11.64 -1.65 16.33
CA CYS A 7 -11.00 -2.07 17.58
C CYS A 7 -9.47 -1.93 17.50
N PHE A 8 -8.87 -2.36 16.38
CA PHE A 8 -7.45 -2.21 16.12
C PHE A 8 -7.02 -0.73 16.09
N VAL A 9 -7.77 0.11 15.37
CA VAL A 9 -7.53 1.55 15.31
C VAL A 9 -7.64 2.20 16.68
N LYS A 10 -8.59 1.78 17.53
CA LYS A 10 -8.70 2.26 18.92
C LYS A 10 -7.46 1.92 19.75
N ARG A 11 -7.01 0.65 19.70
CA ARG A 11 -5.82 0.21 20.45
C ARG A 11 -4.56 0.98 20.05
N ILE A 12 -4.35 1.20 18.75
CA ILE A 12 -3.20 1.97 18.27
C ILE A 12 -3.32 3.45 18.66
N ARG A 13 -4.51 4.04 18.52
CA ARG A 13 -4.77 5.41 18.92
C ARG A 13 -4.39 5.63 20.37
N ASP A 14 -4.83 4.75 21.27
CA ASP A 14 -4.61 4.90 22.70
C ASP A 14 -3.11 4.82 23.05
N GLY A 15 -2.36 3.90 22.42
CA GLY A 15 -0.90 3.82 22.58
C GLY A 15 -0.14 5.02 21.99
N LEU A 16 -0.56 5.52 20.82
CA LEU A 16 0.06 6.70 20.20
C LEU A 16 -0.25 7.99 20.96
N SER A 17 -1.48 8.13 21.45
CA SER A 17 -1.90 9.30 22.23
C SER A 17 -1.05 9.42 23.50
N LEU A 18 -0.83 8.30 24.19
CA LEU A 18 0.04 8.23 25.36
C LEU A 18 1.50 8.56 25.01
N LYS A 19 2.02 8.03 23.91
CA LYS A 19 3.43 8.23 23.51
C LYS A 19 3.73 9.64 23.01
N TRP A 20 2.79 10.27 22.33
CA TRP A 20 2.99 11.56 21.66
C TRP A 20 2.36 12.75 22.38
N ASN A 21 1.62 12.52 23.46
CA ASN A 21 0.89 13.55 24.22
C ASN A 21 0.08 14.49 23.29
N LYS A 22 -0.54 13.90 22.27
CA LYS A 22 -1.31 14.61 21.22
C LYS A 22 -2.79 14.30 21.38
N PRO A 23 -3.68 15.25 21.03
CA PRO A 23 -5.12 15.00 21.13
C PRO A 23 -5.53 13.81 20.25
N CYS A 24 -6.38 12.94 20.81
CA CYS A 24 -6.84 11.72 20.17
C CYS A 24 -7.44 11.95 18.77
N SER A 25 -8.05 13.10 18.49
CA SER A 25 -8.61 13.40 17.16
C SER A 25 -7.53 13.51 16.08
N GLY A 26 -6.42 14.18 16.38
CA GLY A 26 -5.28 14.32 15.47
C GLY A 26 -4.55 13.00 15.24
N VAL A 27 -4.48 12.16 16.27
CA VAL A 27 -3.90 10.81 16.14
C VAL A 27 -4.78 9.91 15.27
N VAL A 28 -6.10 9.97 15.42
CA VAL A 28 -7.03 9.18 14.61
C VAL A 28 -7.02 9.62 13.15
N SER A 29 -7.02 10.92 12.86
CA SER A 29 -6.97 11.42 11.49
C SER A 29 -5.67 11.01 10.80
N TRP A 30 -4.53 11.13 11.50
CA TRP A 30 -3.24 10.66 11.02
C TRP A 30 -3.21 9.16 10.76
N LEU A 31 -3.75 8.36 11.68
CA LEU A 31 -3.79 6.91 11.56
C LEU A 31 -4.67 6.46 10.38
N ARG A 32 -5.83 7.10 10.21
CA ARG A 32 -6.72 6.86 9.06
C ARG A 32 -6.04 7.20 7.75
N ALA A 33 -5.36 8.34 7.65
CA ALA A 33 -4.62 8.72 6.46
C ALA A 33 -3.55 7.68 6.10
N ARG A 34 -2.74 7.24 7.08
CA ARG A 34 -1.74 6.18 6.85
C ARG A 34 -2.37 4.87 6.40
N LEU A 35 -3.49 4.47 6.99
CA LEU A 35 -4.16 3.24 6.61
C LEU A 35 -4.71 3.33 5.18
N SER A 36 -5.29 4.47 4.79
CA SER A 36 -5.74 4.72 3.42
C SER A 36 -4.59 4.64 2.41
N PHE A 37 -3.45 5.28 2.70
CA PHE A 37 -2.25 5.17 1.85
C PHE A 37 -1.73 3.74 1.74
N ALA A 38 -1.72 2.98 2.84
CA ALA A 38 -1.31 1.58 2.82
C ALA A 38 -2.25 0.72 1.96
N ILE A 39 -3.57 0.94 2.06
CA ILE A 39 -4.56 0.27 1.22
C ILE A 39 -4.35 0.63 -0.25
N ILE A 40 -4.16 1.92 -0.58
CA ILE A 40 -3.90 2.35 -1.96
C ILE A 40 -2.64 1.67 -2.50
N ARG A 41 -1.55 1.64 -1.74
CA ARG A 41 -0.31 0.95 -2.14
C ARG A 41 -0.53 -0.55 -2.34
N ALA A 42 -1.26 -1.20 -1.45
CA ALA A 42 -1.60 -2.61 -1.58
C ALA A 42 -2.46 -2.85 -2.83
N SER A 43 -3.45 -2.00 -3.11
CA SER A 43 -4.28 -2.08 -4.30
C SER A 43 -3.48 -1.86 -5.58
N ILE A 44 -2.59 -0.86 -5.61
CA ILE A 44 -1.66 -0.63 -6.73
C ILE A 44 -0.76 -1.85 -6.92
N LEU A 45 -0.23 -2.43 -5.84
CA LEU A 45 0.59 -3.63 -5.92
C LEU A 45 -0.20 -4.85 -6.38
N CYS A 46 -1.45 -5.04 -5.95
CA CYS A 46 -2.29 -6.13 -6.44
C CYS A 46 -2.62 -5.95 -7.92
N LEU A 47 -2.92 -4.72 -8.36
CA LEU A 47 -3.29 -4.40 -9.73
C LEU A 47 -2.09 -4.48 -10.69
N CYS A 48 -0.94 -3.88 -10.32
CA CYS A 48 0.27 -3.82 -11.14
C CYS A 48 1.21 -5.02 -10.91
N GLY A 49 1.21 -5.61 -9.72
CA GLY A 49 2.03 -6.78 -9.35
C GLY A 49 1.49 -8.09 -9.91
N ALA A 50 0.17 -8.21 -10.15
CA ALA A 50 -0.37 -9.31 -10.97
C ALA A 50 0.09 -9.20 -12.44
N GLN A 51 0.28 -7.97 -12.95
CA GLN A 51 0.84 -7.72 -14.28
C GLN A 51 2.37 -7.85 -14.35
N SER A 52 3.07 -8.02 -13.23
CA SER A 52 4.54 -8.18 -13.25
C SER A 52 4.98 -9.54 -13.82
N LYS A 53 4.05 -10.51 -13.98
CA LYS A 53 4.31 -11.71 -14.80
C LYS A 53 4.45 -11.42 -16.30
N TRP A 54 4.04 -10.25 -16.78
CA TRP A 54 4.17 -9.88 -18.21
C TRP A 54 5.56 -9.36 -18.59
N ARG A 55 6.45 -9.10 -17.62
CA ARG A 55 7.87 -8.76 -17.87
C ARG A 55 8.86 -9.77 -17.27
N SER A 56 8.46 -11.03 -17.21
CA SER A 56 9.39 -12.13 -16.97
C SER A 56 9.26 -13.19 -18.08
N VAL A 57 9.33 -12.76 -19.34
CA VAL A 57 10.08 -13.55 -20.32
C VAL A 57 11.53 -13.11 -20.15
N ASN A 58 12.22 -13.79 -19.24
CA ASN A 58 13.66 -13.90 -19.32
C ASN A 58 13.96 -14.73 -20.57
N THR A 59 14.06 -14.09 -21.73
CA THR A 59 15.06 -14.53 -22.70
C THR A 59 16.27 -13.65 -22.45
N PRO A 60 17.43 -14.20 -22.02
CA PRO A 60 18.68 -13.51 -22.32
C PRO A 60 18.73 -13.33 -23.84
N ASP A 61 19.47 -12.32 -24.29
CA ASP A 61 19.69 -11.99 -25.70
C ASP A 61 18.71 -10.95 -26.23
N GLY A 62 19.14 -9.68 -26.12
CA GLY A 62 18.42 -8.49 -26.54
C GLY A 62 18.13 -8.42 -28.04
N ALA A 63 17.16 -9.21 -28.50
CA ALA A 63 16.61 -9.17 -29.85
C ALA A 63 15.08 -9.05 -29.76
N THR A 64 14.57 -7.86 -29.46
CA THR A 64 13.13 -7.57 -29.65
C THR A 64 12.86 -6.18 -30.22
N LEU A 65 13.90 -5.35 -30.41
CA LEU A 65 13.74 -4.03 -31.03
C LEU A 65 14.00 -4.00 -32.55
N ASP A 66 14.38 -5.13 -33.16
CA ASP A 66 14.69 -5.19 -34.60
C ASP A 66 13.47 -5.57 -35.47
N TYR A 67 12.47 -6.27 -34.92
CA TYR A 67 11.34 -6.79 -35.71
C TYR A 67 10.17 -5.81 -35.90
N MET A 68 10.30 -4.56 -35.46
CA MET A 68 9.26 -3.52 -35.68
C MET A 68 9.67 -2.45 -36.69
N LEU A 69 10.79 -2.65 -37.40
CA LEU A 69 11.30 -1.74 -38.42
C LEU A 69 11.63 -2.50 -39.72
N HIS A 70 10.71 -3.33 -40.18
CA HIS A 70 10.56 -3.67 -41.60
C HIS A 70 9.10 -4.03 -41.93
#